data_AF-A0A354XEL2-F1
#
_entry.id   AF-A0A354XEL2-F1
#
_cell.length_a   1.000
_cell.length_b   1.000
_cell.length_c   1.000
_cell.angle_alpha   90.00
_cell.angle_beta   90.00
_cell.angle_gamma   90.00
#
_symmetry.space_group_name_H-M   'P 1'
#
loop_
_entity.id
_entity.type
_entity.pdbx_description
1 polymer ?
#
loop_
_entity_poly.entity_id
_entity_poly.type
_entity_poly.pdbx_seq_one_letter_code
_entity_poly.pdbx_strand_id
1 'polypeptide(L)'
;MPTPSLPPTRLASVQRQHIEHIFQLGEGLDAPQLPAQATIRRSWLRCLNEYQLDPTQPRPARVVPLQTLIEHRESVDELLHVAR
;
A
#
# COMPACT_ATOMS: atom_id res chain seq x y z
N MET A 1 14.47 4.34 -19.54
CA MET A 1 14.18 5.75 -19.19
C MET A 1 14.53 5.96 -17.72
N PRO A 2 15.45 6.87 -17.36
CA PRO A 2 15.67 7.19 -15.95
C PRO A 2 14.47 8.00 -15.44
N THR A 3 13.84 7.55 -14.36
CA THR A 3 12.78 8.30 -13.68
C THR A 3 13.37 9.62 -13.20
N PRO A 4 12.77 10.79 -13.50
CA PRO A 4 13.31 12.06 -13.04
C PRO A 4 13.22 12.10 -11.50
N SER A 5 14.37 12.08 -10.84
CA SER A 5 14.47 12.30 -9.40
C SER A 5 14.03 13.73 -9.08
N LEU A 6 12.91 13.86 -8.37
CA LEU A 6 12.42 15.16 -7.94
C LEU A 6 13.36 15.78 -6.89
N PRO A 7 13.50 17.12 -6.86
CA PRO A 7 14.26 17.77 -5.81
C PRO A 7 13.61 17.51 -4.44
N PRO A 8 14.39 17.42 -3.35
CA PRO A 8 13.92 16.97 -2.03
C PRO A 8 12.75 17.81 -1.49
N THR A 9 12.74 19.11 -1.78
CA THR A 9 11.67 20.03 -1.36
C THR A 9 10.33 19.72 -2.04
N ARG A 10 10.34 19.31 -3.31
CA ARG A 10 9.11 18.87 -4.00
C ARG A 10 8.63 17.53 -3.49
N LEU A 11 9.54 16.58 -3.23
CA LEU A 11 9.19 15.28 -2.66
C LEU A 11 8.47 15.43 -1.32
N ALA A 12 9.00 16.28 -0.44
CA ALA A 12 8.37 16.55 0.86
C ALA A 12 6.98 17.22 0.72
N SER A 13 6.78 18.08 -0.29
CA SER A 13 5.47 18.67 -0.57
C SER A 13 4.46 17.66 -1.08
N VAL A 14 4.85 16.83 -2.05
CA VAL A 14 4.01 15.75 -2.61
C VAL A 14 3.66 14.74 -1.52
N GLN A 15 4.61 14.39 -0.67
CA GLN A 15 4.37 13.48 0.46
C GLN A 15 3.35 14.05 1.44
N ARG A 16 3.46 15.33 1.82
CA ARG A 16 2.48 15.98 2.70
C ARG A 16 1.08 16.01 2.09
N GLN A 17 0.97 16.39 0.83
CA GLN A 17 -0.31 16.39 0.11
C GLN A 17 -0.92 14.97 0.03
N HIS A 18 -0.09 13.95 -0.18
CA HIS A 18 -0.54 12.58 -0.22
C HIS A 18 -1.04 12.09 1.14
N ILE A 19 -0.33 12.42 2.22
CA ILE A 19 -0.74 12.11 3.59
C ILE A 19 -2.11 12.75 3.91
N GLU A 20 -2.29 14.03 3.57
CA GLU A 20 -3.53 14.75 3.80
C GLU A 20 -4.71 14.10 3.04
N HIS A 21 -4.51 13.73 1.78
CA HIS A 21 -5.52 13.02 0.99
C HIS A 21 -5.88 11.64 1.60
N ILE A 22 -4.91 10.88 2.12
CA ILE A 22 -5.21 9.61 2.81
C ILE A 22 -6.12 9.84 4.02
N PHE A 23 -5.91 10.90 4.80
CA PHE A 23 -6.78 11.24 5.93
C PHE A 23 -8.18 11.65 5.47
N GLN A 24 -8.29 12.50 4.43
CA GLN A 24 -9.59 12.90 3.85
C GLN A 24 -10.40 11.70 3.34
N LEU A 25 -9.73 10.71 2.73
CA LEU A 25 -10.35 9.43 2.34
C LEU A 25 -10.85 8.62 3.55
N GLY A 26 -10.09 8.64 4.64
CA GLY A 26 -10.44 8.03 5.92
C GLY A 26 -11.72 8.62 6.54
N GLU A 27 -11.83 9.96 6.49
CA GLU A 27 -13.00 10.71 6.95
C GLU A 27 -14.20 10.63 5.99
N GLY A 28 -14.00 10.08 4.79
CA GLY A 28 -15.05 9.92 3.78
C GLY A 28 -15.38 11.20 3.01
N LEU A 29 -14.49 12.19 3.04
CA LEU A 29 -14.64 13.47 2.35
C LEU A 29 -14.35 13.36 0.85
N ASP A 30 -13.56 12.36 0.43
CA ASP A 30 -13.36 11.98 -0.97
C ASP A 30 -14.21 10.75 -1.31
N ALA A 31 -15.36 10.98 -1.94
CA ALA A 31 -16.25 9.93 -2.44
C ALA A 31 -16.05 9.76 -3.96
N PRO A 32 -15.43 8.66 -4.41
CA PRO A 32 -15.22 8.44 -5.83
C PRO A 32 -16.37 7.69 -6.51
N GLN A 33 -16.63 8.06 -7.76
CA GLN A 33 -17.74 7.56 -8.59
C GLN A 33 -17.42 6.22 -9.30
N LEU A 34 -16.16 5.72 -9.22
CA LEU A 34 -15.70 4.53 -9.95
C LEU A 34 -15.42 3.31 -9.04
N PRO A 35 -15.77 2.07 -9.46
CA PRO A 35 -15.60 0.85 -8.66
C PRO A 35 -14.15 0.56 -8.20
N ALA A 36 -13.16 0.85 -9.04
CA ALA A 36 -11.74 0.66 -8.70
C ALA A 36 -11.32 1.56 -7.54
N GLN A 37 -11.85 2.78 -7.48
CA GLN A 37 -11.55 3.75 -6.43
C GLN A 37 -12.25 3.36 -5.12
N ALA A 38 -13.44 2.74 -5.19
CA ALA A 38 -14.11 2.18 -4.01
C ALA A 38 -13.31 1.04 -3.36
N THR A 39 -12.66 0.19 -4.18
CA THR A 39 -11.79 -0.88 -3.67
C THR A 39 -10.53 -0.32 -3.02
N ILE A 40 -9.90 0.67 -3.65
CA ILE A 40 -8.74 1.37 -3.10
C ILE A 40 -9.12 2.01 -1.75
N ARG A 41 -10.23 2.76 -1.69
CA ARG A 41 -10.73 3.38 -0.46
C ARG A 41 -10.98 2.36 0.66
N ARG A 42 -11.65 1.25 0.36
CA ARG A 42 -11.89 0.18 1.35
C ARG A 42 -10.57 -0.38 1.91
N SER A 43 -9.58 -0.55 1.05
CA SER A 43 -8.25 -1.00 1.48
C SER A 43 -7.58 0.01 2.42
N TRP A 44 -7.62 1.30 2.09
CA TRP A 44 -7.07 2.37 2.93
C TRP A 44 -7.77 2.48 4.28
N LEU A 45 -9.10 2.40 4.31
CA LEU A 45 -9.86 2.43 5.56
C LEU A 45 -9.47 1.30 6.50
N ARG A 46 -9.30 0.08 5.97
CA ARG A 46 -8.80 -1.05 6.75
C ARG A 46 -7.37 -0.84 7.24
N CYS A 47 -6.50 -0.28 6.41
CA CYS A 47 -5.14 0.08 6.82
C CYS A 47 -5.11 1.05 8.01
N LEU A 48 -5.96 2.07 7.99
CA LEU A 48 -6.03 3.07 9.06
C LEU A 48 -6.73 2.53 10.31
N ASN A 49 -7.88 1.88 10.15
CA ASN A 49 -8.76 1.51 11.26
C ASN A 49 -8.40 0.18 11.90
N GLU A 50 -8.01 -0.83 11.10
CA GLU A 50 -7.73 -2.18 11.60
C GLU A 50 -6.24 -2.40 11.86
N TYR A 51 -5.39 -2.00 10.90
CA TYR A 51 -3.94 -2.21 10.98
C TYR A 51 -3.17 -1.06 11.63
N GLN A 52 -3.85 0.02 12.02
CA GLN A 52 -3.27 1.19 12.71
C GLN A 52 -2.00 1.68 12.03
N LEU A 53 -2.03 1.70 10.68
CA LEU A 53 -0.93 2.22 9.88
C LEU A 53 -0.99 3.74 9.92
N ASP A 54 0.08 4.34 10.42
CA ASP A 54 0.25 5.79 10.42
C ASP A 54 0.95 6.22 9.12
N PRO A 55 0.27 6.93 8.20
CA PRO A 55 0.86 7.39 6.94
C PRO A 55 1.97 8.45 7.14
N THR A 56 2.04 9.08 8.32
CA THR A 56 3.10 10.02 8.67
C THR A 56 4.39 9.34 9.10
N GLN A 57 4.32 8.05 9.46
CA GLN A 57 5.45 7.26 9.93
C GLN A 57 5.83 6.17 8.91
N PRO A 58 6.69 6.49 7.92
CA PRO A 58 7.13 5.51 6.95
C PRO A 58 7.87 4.37 7.66
N ARG A 59 7.32 3.16 7.54
CA ARG A 59 7.94 1.94 8.08
C ARG A 59 8.91 1.35 7.04
N PRO A 60 10.08 0.84 7.46
CA PRO A 60 10.97 0.15 6.54
C PRO A 60 10.24 -1.06 5.94
N ALA A 61 10.51 -1.34 4.67
CA ALA A 61 9.98 -2.53 4.03
C ALA A 61 10.46 -3.79 4.79
N ARG A 62 9.54 -4.72 5.05
CA ARG A 62 9.89 -6.01 5.63
C ARG A 62 10.57 -6.88 4.58
N VAL A 63 11.89 -6.91 4.60
CA VAL A 63 12.69 -7.81 3.74
C VAL A 63 12.76 -9.19 4.40
N VAL A 64 12.38 -10.22 3.65
CA VAL A 64 12.47 -11.61 4.10
C VAL A 64 13.67 -12.31 3.47
N PRO A 65 14.34 -13.25 4.18
CA PRO A 65 15.42 -14.05 3.62
C PRO A 65 14.93 -14.93 2.46
N LEU A 66 15.86 -15.31 1.57
CA LEU A 66 15.56 -16.18 0.43
C LEU A 66 14.92 -17.51 0.86
N GLN A 67 15.38 -18.10 1.96
CA GLN A 67 14.83 -19.36 2.47
C GLN A 67 13.33 -19.24 2.80
N THR A 68 12.94 -18.18 3.50
CA THR A 68 11.53 -17.89 3.81
C THR A 68 10.70 -17.66 2.55
N LEU A 69 11.28 -17.07 1.50
CA LEU A 69 10.60 -16.93 0.21
C LEU A 69 10.35 -18.27 -0.47
N ILE A 70 11.33 -19.19 -0.42
CA ILE A 70 11.21 -20.53 -1.00
C ILE A 70 10.13 -21.32 -0.26
N GLU A 71 10.18 -21.36 1.07
CA GLU A 71 9.19 -22.06 1.91
C GLU A 71 7.75 -21.59 1.65
N HIS A 72 7.53 -20.27 1.59
CA HIS A 72 6.21 -19.73 1.27
C HIS A 72 5.75 -20.09 -0.15
N ARG A 73 6.67 -20.19 -1.11
CA ARG A 73 6.33 -20.56 -2.49
C ARG A 73 5.98 -22.04 -2.60
N GLU A 74 6.74 -22.93 -1.97
CA GLU A 74 6.46 -24.38 -1.96
C GLU A 74 5.07 -24.66 -1.37
N SER A 75 4.70 -23.96 -0.29
CA SER A 75 3.36 -24.05 0.30
C SER A 75 2.23 -23.65 -0.66
N VAL A 76 2.47 -22.71 -1.56
CA VAL A 76 1.50 -22.29 -2.59
C VAL A 76 1.50 -23.25 -3.78
N ASP A 77 2.64 -23.85 -4.14
CA ASP A 77 2.72 -24.82 -5.23
C ASP A 77 1.88 -26.06 -4.94
N GLU A 78 1.78 -26.53 -3.69
CA GLU A 78 0.84 -27.61 -3.31
C GLU A 78 -0.62 -27.24 -3.61
N LEU A 79 -1.01 -25.99 -3.37
CA LEU A 79 -2.37 -25.50 -3.65
C LEU A 79 -2.65 -25.38 -5.15
N LEU A 80 -1.63 -25.04 -5.96
CA LEU A 80 -1.76 -24.94 -7.42
C LEU A 80 -1.85 -26.31 -8.11
N HIS A 81 -1.29 -27.37 -7.51
CA HIS A 81 -1.36 -28.72 -8.07
C HIS A 81 -2.77 -29.33 -8.01
N VAL A 82 -3.61 -28.92 -7.07
CA VAL A 82 -4.99 -29.44 -6.92
C VAL A 82 -5.96 -28.81 -7.92
N ALA A 83 -5.61 -27.65 -8.50
CA ALA A 83 -6.48 -26.90 -9.40
C ALA A 83 -6.33 -27.28 -10.89
N ARG A 84 -5.57 -28.33 -11.21
CA ARG A 84 -5.28 -28.77 -12.58
C ARG A 84 -5.87 -30.14 -12.86
#